data_AF-A0A534WFT6-F1
#
_entry.id   AF-A0A534WFT6-F1
#
_cell.length_a   1.000
_cell.length_b   1.000
_cell.length_c   1.000
_cell.angle_alpha   90.00
_cell.angle_beta   90.00
_cell.angle_gamma   90.00
#
_symmetry.space_group_name_H-M   'P 1'
#
loop_
_entity.id
_entity.type
_entity.pdbx_description
1 polymer ?
#
loop_
_entity_poly.entity_id
_entity_poly.type
_entity_poly.pdbx_seq_one_letter_code
_entity_poly.pdbx_strand_id
1 'polypeptide(L)'
;WHALVEILGRPAWAGDPRLATRAGRRQRHDTIDAELSRWCAAHERDALVAQLLARGLPAAPVLHPREAASNPQMRARGFFEAETHPVTGTHELPGLPMRFSDVERRNRSPAPTLGEHTEEVLREVLGLGDEAIAELRAEGIVGERPAGA
;
A
#
# COMPACT_ATOMS: atom_id res chain seq x y z
N TRP A 1 20.24 -11.78 19.23
CA TRP A 1 21.34 -12.65 18.75
C TRP A 1 21.18 -14.06 19.30
N HIS A 2 21.27 -14.30 20.61
CA HIS A 2 21.10 -15.65 21.17
C HIS A 2 19.81 -16.35 20.70
N ALA A 3 18.65 -15.68 20.76
CA ALA A 3 17.38 -16.23 20.27
C ALA A 3 17.43 -16.64 18.79
N LEU A 4 18.14 -15.87 17.94
CA LEU A 4 18.33 -16.21 16.53
C LEU A 4 19.22 -17.45 16.39
N VAL A 5 20.34 -17.50 17.11
CA VAL A 5 21.27 -18.64 17.11
C VAL A 5 20.58 -19.94 17.50
N GLU A 6 19.68 -19.90 18.50
CA GLU A 6 18.88 -21.07 18.89
C GLU A 6 17.96 -21.55 17.75
N ILE A 7 17.26 -20.64 17.08
CA ILE A 7 16.37 -20.97 15.95
C ILE A 7 17.14 -21.55 14.78
N LEU A 8 18.34 -21.05 14.51
CA LEU A 8 19.22 -21.57 13.48
C LEU A 8 19.76 -22.98 13.79
N GLY A 9 19.52 -23.52 14.99
CA GLY A 9 20.08 -24.79 15.43
C GLY A 9 21.55 -24.70 15.85
N ARG A 10 22.00 -23.52 16.31
CA ARG A 10 23.37 -23.23 16.76
C ARG A 10 24.47 -23.61 15.75
N PRO A 11 24.41 -23.12 14.50
CA PRO A 11 25.42 -23.44 13.50
C PRO A 11 26.78 -22.88 13.93
N ALA A 12 27.86 -23.58 13.55
CA ALA A 12 29.22 -23.26 14.01
C ALA A 12 29.64 -21.81 13.71
N TRP A 13 29.25 -21.26 12.55
CA TRP A 13 29.57 -19.87 12.18
C TRP A 13 28.96 -18.84 13.15
N ALA A 14 27.79 -19.13 13.70
CA ALA A 14 27.07 -18.19 14.57
C ALA A 14 27.66 -18.15 16.00
N GLY A 15 28.48 -19.16 16.33
CA GLY A 15 29.27 -19.24 17.55
C GLY A 15 30.63 -18.54 17.48
N ASP A 16 31.01 -17.92 16.35
CA ASP A 16 32.28 -17.17 16.25
C ASP A 16 32.32 -16.09 17.37
N PRO A 17 33.36 -16.08 18.24
CA PRO A 17 33.50 -15.08 19.29
C PRO A 17 33.43 -13.63 18.79
N ARG A 18 33.79 -13.39 17.53
CA ARG A 18 33.70 -12.08 16.88
C ARG A 18 32.26 -11.62 16.69
N LEU A 19 31.27 -12.52 16.70
CA LEU A 19 29.84 -12.21 16.60
C LEU A 19 29.17 -12.02 17.96
N ALA A 20 29.89 -12.14 19.08
CA ALA A 20 29.33 -11.98 20.42
C ALA A 20 28.82 -10.55 20.67
N THR A 21 29.49 -9.53 20.12
CA THR A 21 29.13 -8.12 20.33
C THR A 21 28.34 -7.56 19.14
N ARG A 22 27.55 -6.50 19.41
CA ARG A 22 26.86 -5.77 18.33
C ARG A 22 27.84 -5.19 17.30
N ALA A 23 28.97 -4.66 17.76
CA ALA A 23 29.99 -4.07 16.89
C ALA A 23 30.60 -5.12 15.95
N GLY A 24 30.96 -6.29 16.49
CA GLY A 24 31.53 -7.38 15.71
C GLY A 24 30.55 -7.96 14.68
N ARG A 25 29.26 -8.08 15.03
CA ARG A 25 28.20 -8.45 14.06
C ARG A 25 28.05 -7.42 12.95
N ARG A 26 28.09 -6.12 13.28
CA ARG A 26 27.99 -5.05 12.26
C ARG A 26 29.17 -5.08 11.28
N GLN A 27 30.39 -5.34 11.77
CA GLN A 27 31.57 -5.48 10.92
C GLN A 27 31.50 -6.71 9.99
N ARG A 28 30.68 -7.70 10.33
CA ARG A 28 30.56 -8.98 9.60
C ARG A 28 29.16 -9.21 9.02
N HIS A 29 28.39 -8.13 8.83
CA HIS A 29 26.99 -8.25 8.41
C HIS A 29 26.84 -8.99 7.07
N ASP A 30 27.71 -8.76 6.09
CA ASP A 30 27.70 -9.50 4.81
C ASP A 30 27.82 -11.02 4.99
N THR A 31 28.67 -11.47 5.93
CA THR A 31 28.81 -12.90 6.25
C THR A 31 27.54 -13.43 6.90
N ILE A 32 26.96 -12.67 7.84
CA ILE A 32 25.70 -13.05 8.50
C ILE A 32 24.58 -13.15 7.46
N ASP A 33 24.46 -12.17 6.56
CA ASP A 33 23.42 -12.12 5.54
C ASP A 33 23.55 -13.28 4.55
N ALA A 34 24.77 -13.64 4.14
CA ALA A 34 25.00 -14.80 3.29
C ALA A 34 24.59 -16.12 3.98
N GLU A 35 24.94 -16.30 5.25
CA GLU A 35 24.55 -17.48 6.02
C GLU A 35 23.04 -17.57 6.25
N LEU A 36 22.43 -16.45 6.65
CA LEU A 36 20.98 -16.36 6.84
C LEU A 36 20.24 -16.59 5.52
N SER A 37 20.73 -16.05 4.39
CA SER A 37 20.11 -16.26 3.08
C SER A 37 20.09 -17.74 2.70
N ARG A 38 21.21 -18.45 2.88
CA ARG A 38 21.27 -19.90 2.63
C ARG A 38 20.35 -20.69 3.54
N TRP A 39 20.29 -20.34 4.82
CA TRP A 39 19.44 -21.02 5.79
C TRP A 39 17.95 -20.78 5.51
N CYS A 40 17.55 -19.52 5.24
CA CYS A 40 16.18 -19.15 4.92
C CYS A 40 15.67 -19.84 3.64
N ALA A 41 16.53 -20.09 2.65
CA ALA A 41 16.16 -20.75 1.39
C ALA A 41 15.61 -22.18 1.57
N ALA A 42 15.91 -22.83 2.70
CA ALA A 42 15.39 -24.17 3.02
C ALA A 42 14.03 -24.16 3.73
N HIS A 43 13.44 -22.98 3.98
CA HIS A 43 12.23 -22.83 4.77
C HIS A 43 11.11 -22.18 3.95
N GLU A 44 9.87 -22.54 4.28
CA GLU A 44 8.70 -21.82 3.78
C GLU A 44 8.63 -20.43 4.47
N ARG A 45 8.38 -19.39 3.68
CA ARG A 45 8.47 -17.98 4.07
C ARG A 45 7.58 -17.64 5.26
N ASP A 46 6.29 -17.96 5.17
CA ASP A 46 5.30 -17.50 6.15
C ASP A 46 5.42 -18.27 7.48
N ALA A 47 5.68 -19.58 7.39
CA ALA A 47 5.98 -20.42 8.55
C ALA A 47 7.24 -19.94 9.28
N LEU A 48 8.29 -19.58 8.54
CA LEU A 48 9.51 -19.04 9.14
C LEU A 48 9.27 -17.69 9.83
N VAL A 49 8.57 -16.77 9.17
CA VAL A 49 8.23 -15.46 9.78
C VAL A 49 7.45 -15.67 11.09
N ALA A 50 6.46 -16.55 11.10
CA ALA A 50 5.68 -16.87 12.30
C ALA A 50 6.57 -17.43 13.43
N GLN A 51 7.50 -18.33 13.11
CA GLN A 51 8.45 -18.89 14.07
C GLN A 51 9.37 -17.82 14.67
N LEU A 52 9.89 -16.91 13.84
CA LEU A 52 10.74 -15.80 14.29
C LEU A 52 9.99 -14.84 15.21
N LEU A 53 8.78 -14.43 14.81
CA LEU A 53 7.93 -13.52 15.60
C LEU A 53 7.55 -14.13 16.96
N ALA A 54 7.24 -15.43 17.00
CA ALA A 54 6.94 -16.15 18.25
C ALA A 54 8.11 -16.16 19.25
N ARG A 55 9.33 -15.89 18.79
CA ARG A 55 10.55 -15.76 19.61
C ARG A 55 10.97 -14.30 19.83
N GLY A 56 10.11 -13.34 19.48
CA GLY A 56 10.37 -11.91 19.63
C GLY A 56 11.41 -11.36 18.65
N LEU A 57 11.70 -12.08 17.56
CA LEU A 57 12.58 -11.59 16.50
C LEU A 57 11.74 -10.85 15.46
N PRO A 58 12.06 -9.58 15.15
CA PRO A 58 11.34 -8.82 14.13
C PRO A 58 11.61 -9.42 12.75
N ALA A 59 10.55 -9.92 12.12
CA ALA A 59 10.57 -10.46 10.77
C ALA A 59 9.23 -10.17 10.08
N ALA A 60 9.26 -10.03 8.77
CA ALA A 60 8.07 -9.85 7.94
C ALA A 60 8.30 -10.49 6.57
N PRO A 61 7.25 -11.00 5.91
CA PRO A 61 7.37 -11.46 4.54
C PRO A 61 7.59 -10.25 3.61
N VAL A 62 8.39 -10.44 2.57
CA VAL A 62 8.40 -9.53 1.42
C VAL A 62 7.18 -9.87 0.58
N LEU A 63 6.27 -8.91 0.42
CA LEU A 63 5.02 -9.08 -0.31
C LEU A 63 5.18 -8.62 -1.75
N HIS A 64 4.61 -9.37 -2.70
CA HIS A 64 4.43 -8.88 -4.06
C HIS A 64 3.39 -7.74 -4.03
N PRO A 65 3.52 -6.67 -4.84
CA PRO A 65 2.54 -5.56 -4.88
C PRO A 65 1.07 -5.99 -4.99
N ARG A 66 0.77 -7.01 -5.81
CA ARG A 66 -0.56 -7.65 -5.91
C ARG A 66 -1.15 -8.18 -4.60
N GLU A 67 -0.32 -8.54 -3.63
CA GLU A 67 -0.73 -9.04 -2.31
C GLU A 67 -0.99 -7.90 -1.31
N ALA A 68 -0.63 -6.65 -1.64
CA ALA A 68 -0.83 -5.53 -0.74
C ALA A 68 -2.30 -5.33 -0.39
N ALA A 69 -3.18 -5.46 -1.39
CA ALA A 69 -4.63 -5.35 -1.19
C ALA A 69 -5.15 -6.40 -0.20
N SER A 70 -4.64 -7.63 -0.25
CA SER A 70 -5.05 -8.73 0.62
C SER A 70 -4.28 -8.81 1.94
N ASN A 71 -3.34 -7.90 2.20
CA ASN A 71 -2.55 -7.92 3.42
C ASN A 71 -3.45 -7.87 4.68
N PRO A 72 -3.32 -8.82 5.63
CA PRO A 72 -4.20 -8.91 6.78
C PRO A 72 -4.26 -7.64 7.62
N GLN A 73 -3.13 -6.95 7.80
CA GLN A 73 -3.06 -5.72 8.58
C GLN A 73 -3.74 -4.56 7.85
N MET A 74 -3.59 -4.46 6.52
CA MET A 74 -4.28 -3.44 5.72
C MET A 74 -5.80 -3.66 5.71
N ARG A 75 -6.23 -4.93 5.61
CA ARG A 75 -7.65 -5.32 5.74
C ARG A 75 -8.21 -5.01 7.12
N ALA A 76 -7.54 -5.43 8.19
CA ALA A 76 -7.95 -5.19 9.57
C ALA A 76 -8.07 -3.69 9.89
N ARG A 77 -7.27 -2.86 9.21
CA ARG A 77 -7.31 -1.40 9.35
C ARG A 77 -8.32 -0.71 8.44
N GLY A 78 -9.04 -1.44 7.58
CA GLY A 78 -9.94 -0.84 6.59
C GLY A 78 -9.23 0.15 5.67
N PHE A 79 -7.97 -0.13 5.31
CA PHE A 79 -7.16 0.82 4.54
C PHE A 79 -7.67 1.01 3.11
N PHE A 80 -8.28 -0.03 2.53
CA PHE A 80 -8.90 0.06 1.22
C PHE A 80 -10.40 0.28 1.38
N GLU A 81 -10.92 1.32 0.74
CA GLU A 81 -12.33 1.69 0.76
C GLU A 81 -12.94 1.35 -0.61
N ALA A 82 -14.07 0.63 -0.61
CA ALA A 82 -14.79 0.33 -1.84
C ALA A 82 -15.51 1.59 -2.35
N GLU A 83 -15.33 1.92 -3.63
CA GLU A 83 -15.98 3.03 -4.32
C GLU A 83 -16.59 2.55 -5.63
N THR A 84 -17.79 3.02 -5.97
CA THR A 84 -18.47 2.70 -7.23
C THR A 84 -18.41 3.90 -8.16
N HIS A 85 -17.60 3.80 -9.22
CA HIS A 85 -17.49 4.82 -10.24
C HIS A 85 -18.44 4.51 -11.40
N PRO A 86 -19.15 5.51 -11.97
CA PRO A 86 -20.18 5.28 -12.99
C PRO A 86 -19.66 4.61 -14.27
N VAL A 87 -18.37 4.78 -14.60
CA VAL A 87 -17.76 4.20 -15.82
C VAL A 87 -17.04 2.87 -15.56
N THR A 88 -16.38 2.72 -14.42
CA THR A 88 -15.48 1.58 -14.18
C THR A 88 -16.10 0.55 -13.23
N GLY A 89 -17.21 0.87 -12.55
CA GLY A 89 -17.84 0.00 -11.57
C GLY A 89 -17.21 0.11 -10.19
N THR A 90 -17.40 -0.93 -9.37
CA THR A 90 -16.91 -0.97 -7.98
C THR A 90 -15.45 -1.40 -7.92
N HIS A 91 -14.62 -0.59 -7.26
CA HIS A 91 -13.19 -0.86 -7.03
C HIS A 91 -12.77 -0.49 -5.62
N GLU A 92 -11.72 -1.13 -5.13
CA GLU A 92 -11.09 -0.78 -3.86
C GLU A 92 -10.01 0.29 -4.10
N LEU A 93 -10.15 1.43 -3.44
CA LEU A 93 -9.20 2.53 -3.50
C LEU A 93 -8.44 2.66 -2.17
N PRO A 94 -7.14 2.96 -2.20
CA PRO A 94 -6.40 3.30 -0.98
C PRO A 94 -7.03 4.52 -0.28
N GLY A 95 -7.30 4.38 1.02
CA GLY A 95 -7.69 5.47 1.90
C GLY A 95 -6.47 6.21 2.48
N LEU A 96 -6.66 6.87 3.63
CA LEU A 96 -5.54 7.50 4.33
C LEU A 96 -4.71 6.46 5.10
N PRO A 97 -3.37 6.61 5.15
CA PRO A 97 -2.53 5.75 5.99
C PRO A 97 -2.79 5.96 7.50
N MET A 98 -3.35 7.12 7.87
CA MET A 98 -3.72 7.51 9.23
C MET A 98 -5.22 7.35 9.44
N ARG A 99 -5.64 7.05 10.68
CA ARG A 99 -7.05 6.98 11.08
C ARG A 99 -7.35 8.07 12.11
N PHE A 100 -8.54 8.65 11.99
CA PHE A 100 -9.08 9.63 12.93
C PHE A 100 -10.34 9.03 13.55
N SER A 101 -10.58 9.25 14.85
CA SER A 101 -11.76 8.70 15.55
C SER A 101 -13.07 9.17 14.94
N ASP A 102 -13.08 10.39 14.40
CA ASP A 102 -14.28 11.08 13.95
C ASP A 102 -14.46 10.99 12.42
N VAL A 103 -13.62 10.20 11.73
CA VAL A 103 -13.68 10.01 10.27
C VAL A 103 -13.82 8.53 9.97
N GLU A 104 -15.03 8.15 9.55
CA GLU A 104 -15.36 6.76 9.19
C GLU A 104 -14.85 6.38 7.79
N ARG A 105 -14.97 7.29 6.82
CA ARG A 105 -14.58 7.09 5.42
C ARG A 105 -13.87 8.33 4.87
N ARG A 106 -12.74 8.15 4.18
CA ARG A 106 -12.04 9.27 3.56
C ARG A 106 -12.62 9.62 2.20
N ASN A 107 -12.89 8.60 1.39
CA ASN A 107 -13.37 8.79 0.03
C ASN A 107 -14.85 9.17 0.12
N ARG A 108 -15.20 10.37 -0.35
CA ARG A 108 -16.55 10.93 -0.22
C ARG A 108 -17.41 10.66 -1.44
N SER A 109 -16.77 10.52 -2.59
CA SER A 109 -17.38 10.29 -3.89
C SER A 109 -16.35 9.63 -4.80
N PRO A 110 -16.79 8.93 -5.87
CA PRO A 110 -15.88 8.50 -6.92
C PRO A 110 -15.20 9.70 -7.60
N ALA A 111 -14.16 9.43 -8.38
CA ALA A 111 -13.56 10.45 -9.25
C ALA A 111 -14.63 10.96 -10.25
N PRO A 112 -14.60 12.26 -10.60
CA PRO A 112 -15.55 12.79 -11.57
C PRO A 112 -15.27 12.24 -12.97
N THR A 113 -16.34 12.06 -13.72
CA THR A 113 -16.28 11.85 -15.16
C THR A 113 -15.88 13.14 -15.88
N LEU A 114 -15.47 13.01 -17.14
CA LEU A 114 -15.12 14.18 -17.95
C LEU A 114 -16.34 15.09 -18.05
N GLY A 115 -16.17 16.35 -17.65
CA GLY A 115 -17.21 17.37 -17.77
C GLY A 115 -18.30 17.34 -16.70
N GLU A 116 -18.29 16.38 -15.75
CA GLU A 116 -19.37 16.16 -14.76
C GLU A 116 -19.85 17.44 -14.04
N HIS A 117 -18.91 18.27 -13.61
CA HIS A 117 -19.19 19.50 -12.84
C HIS A 117 -19.14 20.78 -13.70
N THR A 118 -19.12 20.67 -15.04
CA THR A 118 -18.94 21.84 -15.90
C THR A 118 -20.11 22.81 -15.77
N GLU A 119 -21.33 22.30 -15.79
CA GLU A 119 -22.52 23.14 -15.67
C GLU A 119 -22.65 23.77 -14.27
N GLU A 120 -22.37 23.00 -13.22
CA GLU A 120 -22.31 23.50 -11.84
C GLU A 120 -21.36 24.70 -11.73
N VAL A 121 -20.14 24.56 -12.25
CA VAL A 121 -19.14 25.64 -12.18
C VAL A 121 -19.55 26.85 -13.04
N LEU A 122 -20.00 26.64 -14.28
CA LEU A 122 -20.39 27.75 -15.17
C LEU A 122 -21.59 28.53 -14.61
N ARG A 123 -22.57 27.83 -14.04
CA ARG A 123 -23.80 28.42 -13.52
C ARG A 123 -23.59 29.00 -12.13
N GLU A 124 -23.09 28.22 -11.19
CA GLU A 124 -23.09 28.58 -9.77
C GLU A 124 -21.85 29.39 -9.37
N VAL A 125 -20.70 29.12 -9.99
CA VAL A 125 -19.45 29.82 -9.67
C VAL A 125 -19.24 31.04 -10.58
N LEU A 126 -19.52 30.90 -11.88
CA LEU A 126 -19.31 31.98 -12.86
C LEU A 126 -20.57 32.80 -13.16
N GLY A 127 -21.75 32.35 -12.72
CA GLY A 127 -22.99 33.11 -12.88
C GLY A 127 -23.49 33.19 -14.33
N LEU A 128 -23.11 32.25 -15.20
CA LEU A 128 -23.57 32.24 -16.59
C LEU A 128 -25.03 31.79 -16.68
N GLY A 129 -25.77 32.44 -17.59
CA GLY A 129 -27.13 32.04 -17.96
C GLY A 129 -27.15 30.83 -18.89
N ASP A 130 -28.34 30.24 -19.04
CA ASP A 130 -28.57 29.03 -19.85
C ASP A 130 -28.13 29.21 -21.31
N GLU A 131 -28.37 30.40 -21.88
CA GLU A 131 -28.01 30.72 -23.26
C GLU A 131 -26.50 30.69 -23.48
N ALA A 132 -25.73 31.33 -22.58
CA ALA A 132 -24.27 31.35 -22.67
C ALA A 132 -23.65 29.95 -22.50
N ILE A 133 -24.20 29.14 -21.60
CA ILE A 133 -23.75 27.76 -21.41
C ILE A 133 -24.05 26.90 -22.65
N ALA A 134 -25.21 27.11 -23.28
CA ALA A 134 -25.58 26.43 -24.52
C ALA A 134 -24.65 26.81 -25.69
N GLU A 135 -24.28 28.08 -25.82
CA GLU A 135 -23.31 28.55 -26.81
C GLU A 135 -21.94 27.88 -26.63
N LEU A 136 -21.41 27.85 -25.40
CA LEU A 136 -20.14 27.18 -25.10
C LEU A 136 -20.16 25.68 -25.45
N ARG A 137 -21.30 25.00 -25.25
CA ARG A 137 -21.49 23.60 -25.66
C ARG A 137 -21.53 23.46 -27.18
N ALA A 138 -22.24 24.35 -27.86
CA ALA A 138 -22.39 24.32 -29.32
C ALA A 138 -21.05 24.59 -30.04
N GLU A 139 -20.21 25.45 -29.49
CA GLU A 139 -18.87 25.75 -30.00
C GLU A 139 -17.84 24.65 -29.66
N GLY A 140 -18.22 23.64 -28.86
CA GLY A 140 -17.32 22.57 -28.43
C GLY A 140 -16.25 23.01 -27.43
N ILE A 141 -16.44 24.17 -26.77
CA ILE A 141 -15.54 24.69 -25.74
C ILE A 141 -15.66 23.84 -24.47
N VAL A 142 -16.85 23.35 -24.17
CA VAL A 142 -17.14 22.45 -23.04
C VAL A 142 -17.88 21.20 -23.49
N GLY A 143 -17.72 20.08 -22.76
CA GLY A 143 -18.42 18.84 -23.05
C GLY A 143 -18.06 17.70 -22.11
N GLU A 144 -18.74 16.57 -22.28
CA GLU A 144 -18.62 15.38 -21.43
C GLU A 144 -17.83 14.24 -22.11
N ARG A 145 -17.29 14.49 -23.31
CA ARG A 145 -16.56 13.51 -24.11
C ARG A 145 -15.30 14.13 -24.71
N PRO A 146 -14.20 13.37 -24.87
CA PRO A 146 -13.01 13.85 -25.55
C PRO A 146 -13.33 14.21 -27.01
N ALA A 147 -12.70 15.26 -27.53
CA ALA A 147 -12.79 15.60 -28.95
C ALA A 147 -12.18 14.46 -29.80
N GLY A 148 -12.93 13.97 -30.78
CA GLY A 148 -12.48 12.93 -31.73
C GLY A 148 -12.70 11.48 -31.32
N ALA A 149 -13.46 11.22 -30.24
CA ALA A 149 -13.94 9.89 -29.85
C ALA A 149 -15.28 9.53 -30.50
#